data_AF-A0A2E7SH55-F1
#
_entry.id   AF-A0A2E7SH55-F1
#
_cell.length_a   1.000
_cell.length_b   1.000
_cell.length_c   1.000
_cell.angle_alpha   90.00
_cell.angle_beta   90.00
_cell.angle_gamma   90.00
#
_symmetry.space_group_name_H-M   'P 1'
#
loop_
_entity.id
_entity.type
_entity.pdbx_description
1 polymer ?
#
loop_
_entity_poly.entity_id
_entity_poly.type
_entity_poly.pdbx_seq_one_letter_code
_entity_poly.pdbx_strand_id
1 'polypeptide(L)'
;MTTLDWIIVLALNGPVILFALLKSGGTKTSKDWFLAGRTLPWWIVGLSLYATLVDSTDLVVDSGATYGGGVKFYLINWIGCVAGWLLLAHRIILPMYRSGMYTNAEYLESRFGLSARVISVLVQVLYRTVILGMISTTNFLTLKIVCGWEDTMAWSVVGIIALLATFYTMAGGLKMVAITDSIQSVVM
;
A
#
# COMPACT_ATOMS: atom_id res chain seq x y z
N MET A 1 9.62 -19.72 -16.51
CA MET A 1 8.24 -19.84 -16.00
C MET A 1 7.46 -20.74 -16.95
N THR A 2 6.75 -21.72 -16.42
CA THR A 2 5.87 -22.61 -17.17
C THR A 2 4.54 -21.92 -17.49
N THR A 3 3.75 -22.48 -18.41
CA THR A 3 2.39 -21.99 -18.70
C THR A 3 1.47 -22.07 -17.48
N LEU A 4 1.68 -23.06 -16.61
CA LEU A 4 0.93 -23.23 -15.37
C LEU A 4 1.20 -22.08 -14.38
N ASP A 5 2.44 -21.60 -14.30
CA ASP A 5 2.80 -20.46 -13.44
C ASP A 5 2.02 -19.20 -13.84
N TRP A 6 1.93 -18.92 -15.15
CA TRP A 6 1.18 -17.78 -15.67
C TRP A 6 -0.33 -17.90 -15.44
N ILE A 7 -0.88 -19.11 -15.53
CA ILE A 7 -2.29 -19.36 -15.20
C ILE A 7 -2.55 -19.04 -13.73
N ILE A 8 -1.64 -19.44 -12.82
CA ILE A 8 -1.77 -19.13 -11.39
C ILE A 8 -1.69 -17.62 -11.15
N VAL A 9 -0.72 -16.93 -11.76
CA VAL A 9 -0.58 -15.46 -11.63
C VAL A 9 -1.86 -14.75 -12.08
N LEU A 10 -2.43 -15.14 -13.22
CA LEU A 10 -3.67 -14.57 -13.73
C LEU A 10 -4.89 -14.96 -12.90
N ALA A 11 -4.94 -16.17 -12.35
CA ALA A 11 -6.04 -16.62 -11.50
C ALA A 11 -6.06 -15.88 -10.16
N LEU A 12 -4.90 -15.58 -9.58
CA LEU A 12 -4.79 -14.85 -8.31
C LEU A 12 -5.03 -13.34 -8.49
N ASN A 13 -4.47 -12.73 -9.53
CA ASN A 13 -4.53 -11.27 -9.71
C ASN A 13 -5.69 -10.81 -10.60
N GLY A 14 -6.08 -11.62 -11.58
CA GLY A 14 -7.12 -11.30 -12.57
C GLY A 14 -8.46 -10.92 -11.95
N PRO A 15 -9.00 -11.66 -10.97
CA PRO A 15 -10.24 -11.30 -10.30
C PRO A 15 -10.17 -9.96 -9.57
N VAL A 16 -9.03 -9.65 -8.95
CA VAL A 16 -8.81 -8.37 -8.24
C VAL A 16 -8.80 -7.21 -9.24
N ILE A 17 -8.04 -7.36 -10.34
CA ILE A 17 -7.95 -6.35 -11.40
C ILE A 17 -9.32 -6.16 -12.05
N LEU A 18 -10.03 -7.24 -12.36
CA LEU A 18 -11.36 -7.18 -12.96
C LEU A 18 -12.36 -6.50 -12.01
N PHE A 19 -12.32 -6.83 -10.72
CA PHE A 19 -13.16 -6.18 -9.72
C PHE A 19 -12.86 -4.68 -9.62
N ALA A 20 -11.57 -4.31 -9.62
CA ALA A 20 -11.15 -2.91 -9.61
C ALA A 20 -11.67 -2.14 -10.83
N LEU A 21 -11.57 -2.73 -12.02
CA LEU A 21 -12.00 -2.10 -13.27
C LEU A 21 -13.52 -2.01 -13.41
N LEU A 22 -14.27 -3.07 -13.05
CA LEU A 22 -15.73 -3.10 -13.20
C LEU A 22 -16.45 -2.20 -12.20
N LYS A 23 -15.86 -2.01 -11.01
CA LYS A 23 -16.45 -1.24 -9.91
C LYS A 23 -15.77 0.12 -9.73
N SER A 24 -14.85 0.47 -10.62
CA SER A 24 -14.26 1.80 -10.78
C SER A 24 -15.34 2.76 -11.30
N GLY A 25 -16.06 3.40 -10.37
CA GLY A 25 -17.09 4.38 -10.68
C GLY A 25 -18.14 4.43 -9.58
N GLY A 26 -18.56 5.65 -9.19
CA GLY A 26 -19.62 5.85 -8.20
C GLY A 26 -19.31 6.86 -7.09
N THR A 27 -18.10 7.43 -7.05
CA THR A 27 -17.78 8.52 -6.12
C THR A 27 -18.33 9.85 -6.65
N LYS A 28 -19.40 10.36 -6.02
CA LYS A 28 -20.07 11.61 -6.43
C LYS A 28 -19.51 12.86 -5.74
N THR A 29 -18.77 12.69 -4.64
CA THR A 29 -18.29 13.80 -3.80
C THR A 29 -16.87 13.53 -3.31
N SER A 30 -16.05 14.58 -3.15
CA SER A 30 -14.67 14.46 -2.67
C SER A 30 -14.56 13.76 -1.31
N LYS A 31 -15.53 13.98 -0.41
CA LYS A 31 -15.60 13.28 0.88
C LYS A 31 -15.77 11.77 0.69
N ASP A 32 -16.59 11.32 -0.25
CA ASP A 32 -16.78 9.90 -0.52
C ASP A 32 -15.52 9.27 -1.13
N TRP A 33 -14.82 10.04 -1.95
CA TRP A 33 -13.56 9.62 -2.56
C TRP A 33 -12.45 9.43 -1.52
N PHE A 34 -12.32 10.34 -0.55
CA PHE A 34 -11.28 10.27 0.50
C PHE A 34 -11.66 9.45 1.74
N LEU A 35 -12.94 9.32 2.10
CA LEU A 35 -13.37 8.65 3.34
C LEU A 35 -14.14 7.33 3.10
N ALA A 36 -14.36 6.95 1.84
CA ALA A 36 -15.20 5.80 1.50
C ALA A 36 -16.62 5.87 2.13
N GLY A 37 -17.11 7.08 2.38
CA GLY A 37 -18.38 7.33 3.07
C GLY A 37 -18.45 6.81 4.51
N ARG A 38 -17.31 6.47 5.14
CA ARG A 38 -17.24 5.77 6.45
C ARG A 38 -18.04 4.45 6.49
N THR A 39 -18.23 3.82 5.34
CA THR A 39 -19.04 2.60 5.20
C THR A 39 -18.23 1.31 5.28
N LEU A 40 -16.90 1.41 5.38
CA LEU A 40 -16.02 0.25 5.39
C LEU A 40 -16.06 -0.44 6.77
N PRO A 41 -16.28 -1.76 6.81
CA PRO A 41 -16.19 -2.52 8.05
C PRO A 41 -14.73 -2.57 8.52
N TRP A 42 -14.53 -2.68 9.84
CA TRP A 42 -13.21 -2.58 10.48
C TRP A 42 -12.19 -3.61 9.95
N TRP A 43 -12.63 -4.80 9.56
CA TRP A 43 -11.76 -5.85 9.06
C TRP A 43 -11.21 -5.55 7.66
N ILE A 44 -12.00 -4.93 6.77
CA ILE A 44 -11.52 -4.45 5.46
C ILE A 44 -10.46 -3.37 5.68
N VAL A 45 -10.70 -2.45 6.61
CA VAL A 45 -9.74 -1.39 6.94
C VAL A 45 -8.45 -1.99 7.49
N GLY A 46 -8.53 -2.96 8.42
CA GLY A 46 -7.36 -3.63 8.98
C GLY A 46 -6.53 -4.37 7.94
N LEU A 47 -7.19 -5.15 7.07
CA LEU A 47 -6.52 -5.88 5.98
C LEU A 47 -5.91 -4.95 4.94
N SER A 48 -6.58 -3.85 4.58
CA SER A 48 -6.02 -2.84 3.68
C SER A 48 -4.81 -2.12 4.29
N LEU A 49 -4.87 -1.78 5.58
CA LEU A 49 -3.72 -1.22 6.28
C LEU A 49 -2.53 -2.18 6.24
N TYR A 50 -2.77 -3.47 6.48
CA TYR A 50 -1.74 -4.50 6.38
C TYR A 50 -1.17 -4.62 4.96
N ALA A 51 -2.01 -4.73 3.93
CA ALA A 51 -1.54 -4.79 2.54
C ALA A 51 -0.80 -3.52 2.10
N THR A 52 -1.15 -2.34 2.64
CA THR A 52 -0.41 -1.09 2.37
C THR A 52 0.99 -1.08 2.99
N LEU A 53 1.24 -1.93 3.98
CA LEU A 53 2.51 -2.00 4.70
C LEU A 53 3.49 -3.00 4.11
N VAL A 54 3.00 -3.99 3.37
CA VAL A 54 3.83 -5.05 2.77
C VAL A 54 3.94 -4.78 1.28
N ASP A 55 5.14 -4.42 0.84
CA ASP A 55 5.44 -4.25 -0.57
C ASP A 55 6.57 -5.17 -1.06
N SER A 56 6.85 -5.15 -2.36
CA SER A 56 7.86 -6.03 -2.95
C SER A 56 9.27 -5.75 -2.44
N THR A 57 9.53 -4.53 -1.96
CA THR A 57 10.79 -4.15 -1.32
C THR A 57 10.98 -4.90 -0.02
N ASP A 58 9.93 -5.04 0.79
CA ASP A 58 10.01 -5.77 2.07
C ASP A 58 10.36 -7.24 1.83
N LEU A 59 9.80 -7.87 0.79
CA LEU A 59 10.15 -9.26 0.45
C LEU A 59 11.65 -9.43 0.17
N VAL A 60 12.28 -8.48 -0.53
CA VAL A 60 13.72 -8.55 -0.83
C VAL A 60 14.56 -8.20 0.40
N VAL A 61 14.19 -7.15 1.12
CA VAL A 61 14.94 -6.64 2.28
C VAL A 61 14.88 -7.63 3.44
N ASP A 62 13.68 -8.07 3.84
CA ASP A 62 13.50 -8.96 4.98
C ASP A 62 14.06 -10.35 4.71
N SER A 63 13.93 -10.87 3.47
CA SER A 63 14.55 -12.15 3.10
C SER A 63 16.06 -12.06 3.12
N GLY A 64 16.65 -10.99 2.58
CA GLY A 64 18.08 -10.76 2.58
C GLY A 64 18.64 -10.58 4.00
N ALA A 65 17.97 -9.78 4.82
CA ALA A 65 18.33 -9.56 6.22
C ALA A 65 18.20 -10.83 7.06
N THR A 66 17.17 -11.64 6.83
CA THR A 66 16.98 -12.92 7.54
C THR A 66 17.99 -13.97 7.08
N TYR A 67 18.38 -13.98 5.81
CA TYR A 67 19.43 -14.86 5.31
C TYR A 67 20.80 -14.55 5.95
N GLY A 68 21.15 -13.27 6.10
CA GLY A 68 22.42 -12.86 6.71
C GLY A 68 22.43 -12.83 8.25
N GLY A 69 21.32 -12.42 8.87
CA GLY A 69 21.19 -12.15 10.31
C GLY A 69 20.36 -13.18 11.09
N GLY A 70 19.79 -14.18 10.40
CA GLY A 70 18.91 -15.18 10.96
C GLY A 70 17.55 -14.64 11.40
N VAL A 71 16.74 -15.52 11.99
CA VAL A 71 15.34 -15.25 12.41
C VAL A 71 15.23 -14.14 13.47
N LYS A 72 16.33 -13.79 14.15
CA LYS A 72 16.36 -12.72 15.15
C LYS A 72 15.98 -11.36 14.56
N PHE A 73 16.38 -11.08 13.31
CA PHE A 73 16.02 -9.84 12.63
C PHE A 73 14.50 -9.71 12.49
N TYR A 74 13.86 -10.78 11.99
CA TYR A 74 12.42 -10.87 11.86
C TYR A 74 11.69 -10.67 13.19
N LEU A 75 12.14 -11.36 14.26
CA LEU A 75 11.50 -11.29 15.57
C LEU A 75 11.51 -9.87 16.16
N ILE A 76 12.65 -9.18 16.07
CA ILE A 76 12.79 -7.81 16.60
C ILE A 76 11.91 -6.83 15.81
N ASN A 77 11.91 -6.95 14.47
CA ASN A 77 11.10 -6.11 13.60
C ASN A 77 9.60 -6.26 13.94
N TRP A 78 9.09 -7.50 13.99
CA TRP A 78 7.68 -7.77 14.25
C TRP A 78 7.21 -7.30 15.64
N ILE A 79 7.99 -7.56 16.69
CA ILE A 79 7.64 -7.07 18.03
C ILE A 79 7.62 -5.55 18.06
N GLY A 80 8.60 -4.90 17.44
CA GLY A 80 8.68 -3.44 17.34
C GLY A 80 7.50 -2.84 16.59
N CYS A 81 7.12 -3.42 15.44
CA CYS A 81 5.99 -2.99 14.62
C CYS A 81 4.66 -3.13 15.37
N VAL A 82 4.39 -4.30 15.97
CA VAL A 82 3.15 -4.53 16.73
C VAL A 82 3.03 -3.60 17.93
N ALA A 83 4.11 -3.47 18.73
CA ALA A 83 4.12 -2.57 19.87
C ALA A 83 3.95 -1.11 19.44
N GLY A 84 4.66 -0.70 18.38
CA GLY A 84 4.59 0.63 17.80
C GLY A 84 3.19 0.98 17.31
N TRP A 85 2.50 0.06 16.63
CA TRP A 85 1.13 0.29 16.17
C TRP A 85 0.13 0.37 17.31
N LEU A 86 0.25 -0.48 18.34
CA LEU A 86 -0.63 -0.38 19.51
C LEU A 86 -0.46 0.98 20.22
N LEU A 87 0.78 1.44 20.36
CA LEU A 87 1.09 2.75 20.93
C LEU A 87 0.54 3.89 20.05
N LEU A 88 0.76 3.82 18.74
CA LEU A 88 0.28 4.82 17.78
C LEU A 88 -1.25 4.89 17.74
N ALA A 89 -1.90 3.73 17.69
CA ALA A 89 -3.36 3.61 17.69
C ALA A 89 -3.96 4.25 18.94
N HIS A 90 -3.38 3.95 20.11
CA HIS A 90 -3.86 4.47 21.39
C HIS A 90 -3.57 5.97 21.58
N ARG A 91 -2.35 6.41 21.29
CA ARG A 91 -1.90 7.77 21.61
C ARG A 91 -2.23 8.82 20.56
N ILE A 92 -2.34 8.44 19.29
CA ILE A 92 -2.49 9.40 18.18
C ILE A 92 -3.80 9.16 17.43
N ILE A 93 -4.04 7.95 16.92
CA ILE A 93 -5.19 7.67 16.04
C ILE A 93 -6.52 7.85 16.79
N LEU A 94 -6.64 7.30 17.99
CA LEU A 94 -7.86 7.41 18.81
C LEU A 94 -8.23 8.87 19.14
N PRO A 95 -7.32 9.71 19.66
CA PRO A 95 -7.60 11.13 19.86
C PRO A 95 -7.93 11.87 18.56
N MET A 96 -7.18 11.62 17.48
CA MET A 96 -7.42 12.26 16.17
C MET A 96 -8.82 11.95 15.64
N TYR A 97 -9.24 10.68 15.71
CA TYR A 97 -10.56 10.24 15.28
C TYR A 97 -11.67 10.88 16.12
N ARG A 98 -11.51 10.95 17.45
CA ARG A 98 -12.48 11.58 18.36
C ARG A 98 -12.63 13.08 18.12
N SER A 99 -11.56 13.76 17.74
CA SER A 99 -11.57 15.18 17.39
C SER A 99 -12.16 15.46 16.01
N GLY A 100 -12.60 14.44 15.27
CA GLY A 100 -13.21 14.57 13.95
C GLY A 100 -12.23 14.95 12.83
N MET A 101 -10.93 14.90 13.10
CA MET A 101 -9.87 15.20 12.12
C MET A 101 -9.72 14.03 11.14
N TYR A 102 -9.52 14.35 9.87
CA TYR A 102 -9.47 13.36 8.79
C TYR A 102 -8.06 13.02 8.35
N THR A 103 -7.13 13.95 8.50
CA THR A 103 -5.74 13.77 8.04
C THR A 103 -4.75 13.94 9.19
N ASN A 104 -3.64 13.22 9.12
CA ASN A 104 -2.51 13.39 10.04
C ASN A 104 -1.95 14.83 9.99
N ALA A 105 -1.99 15.49 8.84
CA ALA A 105 -1.53 16.85 8.64
C ALA A 105 -2.44 17.87 9.36
N GLU A 106 -3.75 17.65 9.37
CA GLU A 106 -4.72 18.44 10.13
C GLU A 106 -4.51 18.28 11.65
N TYR A 107 -4.19 17.07 12.11
CA TYR A 107 -3.80 16.84 13.50
C TYR A 107 -2.55 17.63 13.88
N LEU A 108 -1.51 17.63 13.02
CA LEU A 108 -0.30 18.42 13.27
C LEU A 108 -0.56 19.92 13.23
N GLU A 109 -1.44 20.40 12.35
CA GLU A 109 -1.85 21.80 12.31
C GLU A 109 -2.48 22.24 13.61
N SER A 110 -3.42 21.44 14.14
CA SER A 110 -4.14 21.77 15.38
C SER A 110 -3.21 21.91 16.58
N ARG A 111 -2.07 21.20 16.55
CA ARG A 111 -1.13 21.12 17.68
C ARG A 111 0.06 22.06 17.56
N PHE A 112 0.53 22.32 16.33
CA PHE A 112 1.79 23.04 16.07
C PHE A 112 1.65 24.20 15.07
N GLY A 113 0.45 24.41 14.51
CA GLY A 113 0.15 25.47 13.56
C GLY A 113 0.40 25.09 12.10
N LEU A 114 0.12 26.06 11.21
CA LEU A 114 0.13 25.86 9.75
C LEU A 114 1.49 25.44 9.18
N SER A 115 2.59 25.93 9.76
CA SER A 115 3.94 25.57 9.33
C SER A 115 4.19 24.06 9.44
N ALA A 116 3.75 23.43 10.52
CA ALA A 116 3.87 21.99 10.72
C ALA A 116 3.06 21.19 9.70
N ARG A 117 1.87 21.67 9.31
CA ARG A 117 1.07 21.06 8.24
C ARG A 117 1.79 21.06 6.91
N VAL A 118 2.33 22.21 6.50
CA VAL A 118 3.03 22.34 5.21
C VAL A 118 4.27 21.42 5.18
N ILE A 119 5.09 21.45 6.23
CA ILE A 119 6.27 20.58 6.34
C ILE A 119 5.85 19.10 6.28
N SER A 120 4.83 18.72 7.03
CA SER A 120 4.35 17.33 7.06
C SER A 120 3.91 16.84 5.68
N VAL A 121 3.13 17.65 4.95
CA VAL A 121 2.68 17.29 3.60
C VAL A 121 3.85 17.14 2.64
N LEU A 122 4.81 18.07 2.67
CA LEU A 122 6.01 18.01 1.82
C LEU A 122 6.85 16.76 2.09
N VAL A 123 7.08 16.44 3.37
CA VAL A 123 7.82 15.24 3.78
C VAL A 123 7.08 13.98 3.32
N GLN A 124 5.76 13.93 3.49
CA GLN A 124 4.95 12.78 3.08
C GLN A 124 4.97 12.56 1.57
N VAL A 125 4.85 13.63 0.77
CA VAL A 125 4.91 13.53 -0.70
C VAL A 125 6.29 13.05 -1.15
N LEU A 126 7.36 13.64 -0.60
CA LEU A 126 8.72 13.24 -0.92
C LEU A 126 8.97 11.77 -0.55
N TYR A 127 8.61 11.38 0.68
CA TYR A 127 8.77 10.02 1.15
C TYR A 127 8.01 9.01 0.28
N ARG A 128 6.74 9.28 -0.05
CA ARG A 128 5.94 8.40 -0.92
C ARG A 128 6.51 8.30 -2.33
N THR A 129 7.06 9.39 -2.85
CA THR A 129 7.71 9.39 -4.19
C THR A 129 8.93 8.46 -4.20
N VAL A 130 9.77 8.54 -3.16
CA VAL A 130 10.96 7.67 -3.05
C VAL A 130 10.55 6.20 -2.88
N ILE A 131 9.56 5.92 -2.04
CA ILE A 131 9.04 4.55 -1.84
C ILE A 131 8.51 3.96 -3.15
N LEU A 132 7.72 4.72 -3.93
CA LEU A 132 7.25 4.25 -5.24
C LEU A 132 8.39 3.93 -6.21
N GLY A 133 9.48 4.70 -6.16
CA GLY A 133 10.70 4.42 -6.92
C GLY A 133 11.39 3.11 -6.50
N MET A 134 11.46 2.86 -5.18
CA MET A 134 12.00 1.61 -4.64
C MET A 134 11.15 0.40 -5.06
N ILE A 135 9.83 0.46 -4.86
CA ILE A 135 8.89 -0.60 -5.26
C ILE A 135 9.02 -0.91 -6.76
N SER A 136 9.10 0.13 -7.61
CA SER A 136 9.25 -0.05 -9.06
C SER A 136 10.55 -0.77 -9.42
N THR A 137 11.64 -0.41 -8.76
CA THR A 137 12.96 -1.04 -8.98
C THR A 137 13.00 -2.47 -8.48
N THR A 138 12.38 -2.75 -7.33
CA THR A 138 12.30 -4.12 -6.78
C THR A 138 11.41 -5.02 -7.65
N ASN A 139 10.30 -4.51 -8.17
CA ASN A 139 9.47 -5.24 -9.13
C ASN A 139 10.24 -5.56 -10.41
N PHE A 140 10.99 -4.60 -10.96
CA PHE A 140 11.88 -4.82 -12.10
C PHE A 140 12.88 -5.95 -11.81
N LEU A 141 13.57 -5.89 -10.67
CA LEU A 141 14.55 -6.90 -10.29
C LEU A 141 13.92 -8.29 -10.13
N THR A 142 12.75 -8.36 -9.52
CA THR A 142 12.00 -9.60 -9.32
C THR A 142 11.62 -10.23 -10.67
N LEU A 143 11.06 -9.45 -11.60
CA LEU A 143 10.70 -9.93 -12.93
C LEU A 143 11.93 -10.42 -13.71
N LYS A 144 13.05 -9.68 -13.63
CA LYS A 144 14.29 -10.06 -14.30
C LYS A 144 14.86 -11.38 -13.77
N ILE A 145 14.90 -11.57 -12.45
CA ILE A 145 15.46 -12.77 -11.83
C ILE A 145 14.53 -13.98 -11.99
N VAL A 146 13.23 -13.82 -11.71
CA VAL A 146 12.28 -14.94 -11.68
C VAL A 146 11.84 -15.35 -13.08
N CYS A 147 11.58 -14.38 -13.96
CA CYS A 147 11.08 -14.66 -15.32
C CYS A 147 12.20 -14.74 -16.36
N GLY A 148 13.43 -14.30 -16.04
CA GLY A 148 14.56 -14.28 -16.98
C GLY A 148 14.37 -13.30 -18.12
N TRP A 149 13.57 -12.24 -17.89
CA TRP A 149 13.21 -11.27 -18.92
C TRP A 149 14.33 -10.27 -19.20
N GLU A 150 14.36 -9.77 -20.45
CA GLU A 150 15.21 -8.65 -20.83
C GLU A 150 14.76 -7.35 -20.13
N ASP A 151 15.71 -6.46 -19.85
CA ASP A 151 15.50 -5.22 -19.09
C ASP A 151 14.38 -4.36 -19.68
N THR A 152 14.32 -4.26 -21.01
CA THR A 152 13.29 -3.52 -21.75
C THR A 152 11.89 -4.09 -21.47
N MET A 153 11.76 -5.42 -21.50
CA MET A 153 10.49 -6.09 -21.25
C MET A 153 10.06 -5.93 -19.79
N ALA A 154 10.98 -6.12 -18.83
CA ALA A 154 10.67 -5.96 -17.40
C ALA A 154 10.21 -4.53 -17.08
N TRP A 155 10.90 -3.49 -17.57
CA TRP A 155 10.49 -2.10 -17.34
C TRP A 155 9.17 -1.74 -18.00
N SER A 156 8.90 -2.25 -19.21
CA SER A 156 7.61 -2.00 -19.88
C SER A 156 6.43 -2.54 -19.06
N VAL A 157 6.56 -3.74 -18.49
CA VAL A 157 5.52 -4.33 -17.63
C VAL A 157 5.34 -3.55 -16.34
N VAL A 158 6.43 -3.13 -15.68
CA VAL A 158 6.35 -2.26 -14.50
C VAL A 158 5.62 -0.95 -14.82
N GLY A 159 5.93 -0.33 -15.96
CA GLY A 159 5.25 0.88 -16.43
C GLY A 159 3.75 0.67 -16.68
N ILE A 160 3.37 -0.45 -17.30
CA ILE A 160 1.95 -0.80 -17.53
C ILE A 160 1.22 -0.99 -16.20
N ILE A 161 1.81 -1.71 -15.24
CA ILE A 161 1.22 -1.92 -13.91
C ILE A 161 1.04 -0.58 -13.20
N ALA A 162 2.05 0.30 -13.22
CA ALA A 162 1.97 1.62 -12.59
C ALA A 162 0.87 2.50 -13.22
N LEU A 163 0.71 2.45 -14.55
CA LEU A 163 -0.35 3.17 -15.25
C LEU A 163 -1.73 2.63 -14.85
N LEU A 164 -1.93 1.31 -14.92
CA LEU A 164 -3.20 0.68 -14.52
C LEU A 164 -3.54 1.00 -13.07
N ALA A 165 -2.55 0.92 -12.17
CA ALA A 165 -2.68 1.28 -10.77
C ALA A 165 -3.15 2.71 -10.56
N THR A 166 -2.56 3.63 -11.30
CA THR A 166 -2.93 5.05 -11.29
C THR A 166 -4.38 5.23 -11.74
N PHE A 167 -4.78 4.62 -12.86
CA PHE A 167 -6.13 4.77 -13.40
C PHE A 167 -7.22 4.25 -12.46
N TYR A 168 -7.09 3.00 -11.95
CA TYR A 168 -8.13 2.46 -11.09
C TYR A 168 -8.18 3.17 -9.73
N THR A 169 -7.04 3.63 -9.22
CA THR A 169 -6.98 4.40 -7.96
C THR A 169 -7.65 5.76 -8.11
N MET A 170 -7.37 6.47 -9.21
CA MET A 170 -8.00 7.75 -9.52
C MET A 170 -9.52 7.62 -9.67
N ALA A 171 -9.98 6.59 -10.38
CA ALA A 171 -11.39 6.41 -10.68
C ALA A 171 -12.20 5.79 -9.51
N GLY A 172 -11.57 4.96 -8.66
CA GLY A 172 -12.24 4.24 -7.58
C GLY A 172 -12.21 4.91 -6.20
N GLY A 173 -11.20 5.73 -5.92
CA GLY A 173 -11.00 6.35 -4.60
C GLY A 173 -10.71 5.35 -3.47
N LEU A 174 -10.68 5.83 -2.22
CA LEU A 174 -10.25 5.04 -1.06
C LEU A 174 -11.08 3.76 -0.86
N LYS A 175 -12.38 3.79 -1.17
CA LYS A 175 -13.26 2.63 -0.99
C LYS A 175 -12.80 1.45 -1.85
N MET A 176 -12.48 1.73 -3.11
CA MET A 176 -12.05 0.71 -4.05
C MET A 176 -10.69 0.17 -3.67
N VAL A 177 -9.74 1.05 -3.36
CA VAL A 177 -8.39 0.68 -2.89
C VAL A 177 -8.48 -0.22 -1.66
N ALA A 178 -9.24 0.15 -0.64
CA ALA A 178 -9.34 -0.66 0.57
C ALA A 178 -9.93 -2.06 0.32
N ILE A 179 -10.89 -2.20 -0.60
CA ILE A 179 -11.44 -3.51 -0.93
C ILE A 179 -10.42 -4.33 -1.72
N THR A 180 -9.76 -3.76 -2.73
CA THR A 180 -8.76 -4.48 -3.52
C THR A 180 -7.59 -4.92 -2.65
N ASP A 181 -7.12 -4.05 -1.76
CA ASP A 181 -6.05 -4.33 -0.81
C ASP A 181 -6.45 -5.45 0.14
N SER A 182 -7.71 -5.45 0.63
CA SER A 182 -8.18 -6.50 1.52
C SER A 182 -8.18 -7.87 0.86
N ILE A 183 -8.47 -7.95 -0.45
CA ILE A 183 -8.39 -9.20 -1.20
C ILE A 183 -6.93 -9.60 -1.44
N GLN A 184 -6.07 -8.66 -1.81
CA GLN A 184 -4.64 -8.91 -2.01
C GLN A 184 -3.95 -9.36 -0.73
N SER A 185 -4.34 -8.81 0.42
CA SER A 185 -3.79 -9.18 1.73
C SER A 185 -3.94 -10.67 2.08
N VAL A 186 -4.93 -11.34 1.49
CA VAL A 186 -5.16 -12.79 1.70
C VAL A 186 -4.29 -13.63 0.75
N VAL A 187 -3.87 -13.04 -0.37
CA VAL A 187 -3.02 -13.69 -1.37
C VAL A 187 -1.54 -13.58 -1.00
N MET A 188 -1.12 -12.47 -0.37
CA MET A 188 0.23 -12.25 0.13
C MET A 188 0.53 -13.10 1.37
#